data_AF-A0A1V5NN93-F1
#
_entry.id   AF-A0A1V5NN93-F1
#
_cell.length_a   1.000
_cell.length_b   1.000
_cell.length_c   1.000
_cell.angle_alpha   90.00
_cell.angle_beta   90.00
_cell.angle_gamma   90.00
#
_symmetry.space_group_name_H-M   'P 1'
#
loop_
_entity.id
_entity.type
_entity.pdbx_description
1 polymer ?
#
loop_
_entity_poly.entity_id
_entity_poly.type
_entity_poly.pdbx_seq_one_letter_code
_entity_poly.pdbx_strand_id
1 'polypeptide(L)'
;MMKSRSLQRRHEKRGSILVITAFSMVALLSFVALVTDIGYAYYQKARIESAVNAGWKAGLDLACVSAVNDDGTLTTSAQAAIQTRVRDVVQQSYPGISFTGGPLSCSVIYRDNRALRENLQVVGRYDSPMFFAKLIGYTQMPVAAARGGPEDNGGEGVIPIGVPHGKLRQLGTHDFTFEKFEDDEGFTPGEEYIIRLGNLKNAKADDTCTVCGGSGSVTTAGTSCTTCGGDGHYHNPSCSTCGGDGIKSNGSACNKADISCATCGGDGVIGGSTSSCTNCGGDGKLDGGIPNLRSASNHGSLDMGSKGGGASDYEEFFKFGYPGPVSLGDLLYVKTGTMKGPNDDGRDYRIDNDLRRVVVPIVKCPEDDGTVPQEKNGSKDQVVVIGFAIFDLLPVNEYSQRPLPDGLGAYDPSNGDSDQVRGVFVGYLVKPS
;
A
#
# COMPACT_ATOMS: atom_id res chain seq x y z
N MET A 1 -99.41 5.23 -23.66
CA MET A 1 -98.69 5.82 -22.52
C MET A 1 -97.33 5.14 -22.43
N MET A 2 -96.26 5.84 -22.83
CA MET A 2 -94.89 5.32 -23.03
C MET A 2 -94.22 4.92 -21.71
N LYS A 3 -93.62 3.72 -21.64
CA LYS A 3 -92.66 3.33 -20.59
C LYS A 3 -91.25 3.68 -21.06
N SER A 4 -90.66 4.68 -20.41
CA SER A 4 -89.29 5.15 -20.59
C SER A 4 -88.26 4.03 -20.33
N ARG A 5 -87.40 3.74 -21.32
CA ARG A 5 -86.13 3.04 -21.13
C ARG A 5 -85.04 4.09 -20.92
N SER A 6 -84.54 4.21 -19.69
CA SER A 6 -83.34 4.98 -19.38
C SER A 6 -82.10 4.24 -19.87
N LEU A 7 -81.54 4.66 -21.01
CA LEU A 7 -80.19 4.27 -21.40
C LEU A 7 -79.20 5.05 -20.54
N GLN A 8 -78.60 4.32 -19.61
CA GLN A 8 -77.58 4.78 -18.70
C GLN A 8 -76.31 5.14 -19.50
N ARG A 9 -76.04 6.46 -19.67
CA ARG A 9 -74.77 6.98 -20.19
C ARG A 9 -73.65 6.54 -19.24
N ARG A 10 -72.87 5.52 -19.65
CA ARG A 10 -71.59 5.21 -18.99
C ARG A 10 -70.55 6.20 -19.51
N HIS A 11 -70.00 6.98 -18.57
CA HIS A 11 -69.01 8.03 -18.80
C HIS A 11 -67.78 7.56 -19.58
N GLU A 12 -67.49 8.25 -20.69
CA GLU A 12 -66.22 8.22 -21.39
C GLU A 12 -65.15 8.94 -20.55
N LYS A 13 -64.33 8.18 -19.82
CA LYS A 13 -63.08 8.67 -19.18
C LYS A 13 -61.94 7.66 -19.35
N ARG A 14 -61.72 7.19 -20.58
CA ARG A 14 -60.64 6.20 -20.88
C ARG A 14 -59.56 6.71 -21.85
N GLY A 15 -59.73 7.87 -22.47
CA GLY A 15 -58.74 8.42 -23.42
C GLY A 15 -57.60 9.21 -22.80
N SER A 16 -57.84 9.95 -21.70
CA SER A 16 -56.84 10.83 -21.08
C SER A 16 -55.66 10.07 -20.46
N ILE A 17 -55.91 8.87 -19.93
CA ILE A 17 -54.88 8.03 -19.33
C ILE A 17 -53.85 7.61 -20.38
N LEU A 18 -54.28 7.30 -21.62
CA LEU A 18 -53.37 6.90 -22.69
C LEU A 18 -52.39 8.03 -23.05
N VAL A 19 -52.88 9.27 -23.08
CA VAL A 19 -52.05 10.45 -23.36
C VAL A 19 -51.04 10.68 -22.24
N ILE A 20 -51.48 10.66 -20.97
CA ILE A 20 -50.59 10.85 -19.82
C ILE A 20 -49.53 9.74 -19.78
N THR A 21 -49.93 8.48 -19.97
CA THR A 21 -48.99 7.34 -19.97
C THR A 21 -47.98 7.44 -21.11
N ALA A 22 -48.40 7.85 -22.31
CA ALA A 22 -47.49 8.03 -23.44
C ALA A 22 -46.45 9.14 -23.16
N PHE A 23 -46.87 10.30 -22.65
CA PHE A 23 -45.95 11.36 -22.26
C PHE A 23 -45.02 10.94 -21.13
N SER A 24 -45.53 10.22 -20.12
CA SER A 24 -44.71 9.71 -19.02
C SER A 24 -43.66 8.70 -19.51
N MET A 25 -44.00 7.81 -20.45
CA MET A 25 -43.03 6.88 -21.03
C MET A 25 -41.93 7.62 -21.80
N VAL A 26 -42.29 8.63 -22.61
CA VAL A 26 -41.31 9.45 -23.33
C VAL A 26 -40.41 10.21 -22.35
N ALA A 27 -40.97 10.77 -21.29
CA ALA A 27 -40.19 11.47 -20.26
C ALA A 27 -39.20 10.51 -19.56
N LEU A 28 -39.65 9.33 -19.14
CA LEU A 28 -38.78 8.32 -18.52
C LEU A 28 -37.67 7.85 -19.47
N LEU A 29 -37.97 7.60 -20.74
CA LEU A 29 -36.97 7.25 -21.74
C LEU A 29 -35.95 8.37 -21.97
N SER A 30 -36.39 9.63 -21.91
CA SER A 30 -35.52 10.80 -22.04
C SER A 30 -34.54 10.91 -20.87
N PHE A 31 -34.97 10.59 -19.64
CA PHE A 31 -34.07 10.54 -18.49
C PHE A 31 -33.06 9.40 -18.58
N VAL A 32 -33.49 8.20 -19.01
CA VAL A 32 -32.57 7.06 -19.22
C VAL A 32 -31.54 7.39 -20.30
N ALA A 33 -31.97 8.03 -21.39
CA ALA A 33 -31.09 8.50 -22.44
C ALA A 33 -30.02 9.46 -21.91
N LEU A 34 -30.43 10.48 -21.15
CA LEU A 34 -29.52 11.45 -20.55
C LEU A 34 -28.52 10.79 -19.59
N VAL A 35 -29.00 9.92 -18.71
CA VAL A 35 -28.16 9.21 -17.73
C VAL A 35 -27.14 8.30 -18.43
N THR A 36 -27.54 7.63 -19.51
CA THR A 36 -26.65 6.74 -20.27
C THR A 36 -25.53 7.53 -20.94
N ASP A 37 -25.87 8.65 -21.60
CA ASP A 37 -24.89 9.49 -22.29
C ASP A 37 -23.90 10.16 -21.32
N ILE A 38 -24.40 10.79 -20.25
CA ILE A 38 -23.54 11.43 -19.24
C ILE A 38 -22.73 10.37 -18.48
N GLY A 39 -23.35 9.25 -18.12
CA GLY A 39 -22.68 8.16 -17.40
C GLY A 39 -21.53 7.57 -18.21
N TYR A 40 -21.72 7.37 -19.51
CA TYR A 40 -20.65 6.90 -20.38
C TYR A 40 -19.54 7.95 -20.55
N ALA A 41 -19.88 9.23 -20.75
CA ALA A 41 -18.87 10.29 -20.82
C ALA A 41 -18.04 10.38 -19.52
N TYR A 42 -18.68 10.25 -18.36
CA TYR A 42 -18.00 10.24 -17.06
C TYR A 42 -17.10 9.00 -16.89
N TYR A 43 -17.56 7.83 -17.32
CA TYR A 43 -16.74 6.62 -17.35
C TYR A 43 -15.48 6.79 -18.21
N GLN A 44 -15.60 7.40 -19.39
CA GLN A 44 -14.45 7.67 -20.25
C GLN A 44 -13.51 8.74 -19.67
N LYS A 45 -14.07 9.73 -18.97
CA LYS A 45 -13.29 10.73 -18.23
C LYS A 45 -12.42 10.11 -17.14
N ALA A 46 -12.96 9.20 -16.32
CA ALA A 46 -12.17 8.50 -15.31
C ALA A 46 -11.06 7.64 -15.93
N ARG A 47 -11.36 6.93 -17.02
CA ARG A 47 -10.35 6.11 -17.72
C ARG A 47 -9.22 6.93 -18.32
N ILE A 48 -9.52 8.07 -18.95
CA ILE A 48 -8.49 8.90 -19.57
C ILE A 48 -7.62 9.57 -18.50
N GLU A 49 -8.16 9.89 -17.32
CA GLU A 49 -7.38 10.36 -16.17
C GLU A 49 -6.38 9.31 -15.69
N SER A 50 -6.81 8.07 -15.46
CA SER A 50 -5.89 6.98 -15.08
C SER A 50 -4.79 6.78 -16.13
N ALA A 51 -5.15 6.81 -17.41
CA ALA A 51 -4.19 6.60 -18.50
C ALA A 51 -3.19 7.76 -18.62
N VAL A 52 -3.65 9.02 -18.51
CA VAL A 52 -2.79 10.21 -18.53
C VAL A 52 -1.85 10.24 -17.32
N ASN A 53 -2.32 9.85 -16.13
CA ASN A 53 -1.49 9.76 -14.93
C ASN A 53 -0.38 8.71 -15.08
N ALA A 54 -0.72 7.52 -15.58
CA ALA A 54 0.24 6.46 -15.85
C ALA A 54 1.27 6.90 -16.91
N GLY A 55 0.81 7.52 -17.99
CA GLY A 55 1.65 8.07 -19.04
C GLY A 55 2.62 9.14 -18.52
N TRP A 56 2.12 10.11 -17.76
CA TRP A 56 2.94 11.17 -17.16
C TRP A 56 4.03 10.58 -16.26
N LYS A 57 3.68 9.64 -15.39
CA LYS A 57 4.63 8.98 -14.50
C LYS A 57 5.70 8.21 -15.26
N ALA A 58 5.31 7.40 -16.25
CA ALA A 58 6.27 6.66 -17.07
C ALA A 58 7.21 7.58 -17.85
N GLY A 59 6.72 8.74 -18.27
CA GLY A 59 7.55 9.78 -18.88
C GLY A 59 8.57 10.38 -17.90
N LEU A 60 8.14 10.63 -16.67
CA LEU A 60 9.00 11.16 -15.61
C LEU A 60 10.07 10.15 -15.17
N ASP A 61 9.71 8.88 -15.00
CA ASP A 61 10.64 7.83 -14.60
C ASP A 61 11.74 7.63 -15.66
N LEU A 62 11.37 7.63 -16.95
CA LEU A 62 12.33 7.55 -18.05
C LEU A 62 13.20 8.81 -18.14
N ALA A 63 12.63 9.98 -17.85
CA ALA A 63 13.39 11.23 -17.81
C ALA A 63 14.51 11.22 -16.77
N CYS A 64 14.30 10.60 -15.60
CA CYS A 64 15.30 10.50 -14.54
C CYS A 64 16.57 9.74 -14.95
N VAL A 65 16.47 8.84 -15.93
CA VAL A 65 17.59 8.01 -16.41
C VAL A 65 18.06 8.39 -17.83
N SER A 66 17.47 9.45 -18.40
CA SER A 66 17.74 9.87 -19.78
C SER A 66 19.01 10.71 -19.90
N ALA A 67 19.68 10.59 -21.05
CA ALA A 67 20.86 11.39 -21.34
C ALA A 67 20.51 12.90 -21.44
N VAL A 68 21.31 13.70 -20.73
CA VAL A 68 21.26 15.17 -20.75
C VAL A 68 22.47 15.73 -21.49
N ASN A 69 22.30 16.91 -22.07
CA ASN A 69 23.39 17.72 -22.60
C ASN A 69 24.22 18.31 -21.45
N ASP A 70 25.39 18.88 -21.76
CA ASP A 70 26.31 19.51 -20.79
C ASP A 70 25.65 20.66 -20.00
N ASP A 71 24.58 21.25 -20.52
CA ASP A 71 23.81 22.32 -19.89
C ASP A 71 22.64 21.83 -19.02
N GLY A 72 22.52 20.51 -18.83
CA GLY A 72 21.48 19.85 -18.04
C GLY A 72 20.13 19.70 -18.74
N THR A 73 20.01 20.04 -20.03
CA THR A 73 18.77 19.82 -20.81
C THR A 73 18.68 18.41 -21.37
N LEU A 74 17.48 17.86 -21.57
CA LEU A 74 17.32 16.61 -22.31
C LEU A 74 17.81 16.74 -23.76
N THR A 75 18.47 15.68 -24.24
CA THR A 75 18.73 15.50 -25.67
C THR A 75 17.42 15.32 -26.45
N THR A 76 17.42 15.70 -27.74
CA THR A 76 16.25 15.49 -28.62
C THR A 76 15.87 14.02 -28.75
N SER A 77 16.86 13.11 -28.71
CA SER A 77 16.63 11.67 -28.70
C SER A 77 15.92 11.20 -27.43
N ALA A 78 16.31 11.72 -26.26
CA ALA A 78 15.63 11.43 -25.01
C ALA A 78 14.19 11.94 -25.01
N GLN A 79 13.95 13.15 -25.53
CA GLN A 79 12.59 13.70 -25.64
C GLN A 79 11.69 12.82 -26.53
N ALA A 80 12.19 12.35 -27.66
CA ALA A 80 11.45 11.45 -28.54
C ALA A 80 11.16 10.08 -27.88
N ALA A 81 12.12 9.56 -27.10
CA ALA A 81 11.94 8.33 -26.33
C ALA A 81 10.86 8.49 -25.24
N ILE A 82 10.90 9.60 -24.50
CA ILE A 82 9.88 9.94 -23.50
C ILE A 82 8.51 10.09 -24.14
N GLN A 83 8.40 10.82 -25.27
CA GLN A 83 7.13 10.96 -25.99
C GLN A 83 6.57 9.61 -26.44
N THR A 84 7.42 8.73 -26.95
CA THR A 84 7.02 7.38 -27.36
C THR A 84 6.55 6.58 -26.16
N ARG A 85 7.34 6.54 -25.08
CA ARG A 85 7.00 5.80 -23.85
C ARG A 85 5.68 6.27 -23.24
N VAL A 86 5.47 7.58 -23.14
CA VAL A 86 4.21 8.14 -22.63
C VAL A 86 3.04 7.66 -23.49
N ARG A 87 3.13 7.75 -24.82
CA ARG A 87 2.05 7.31 -25.71
C ARG A 87 1.78 5.82 -25.60
N ASP A 88 2.81 4.99 -25.52
CA ASP A 88 2.65 3.53 -25.39
C ASP A 88 1.94 3.17 -24.09
N VAL A 89 2.33 3.80 -22.97
CA VAL A 89 1.69 3.56 -21.67
C VAL A 89 0.24 4.05 -21.67
N VAL A 90 -0.04 5.24 -22.21
CA VAL A 90 -1.44 5.72 -22.31
C VAL A 90 -2.27 4.78 -23.20
N GLN A 91 -1.70 4.25 -24.29
CA GLN A 91 -2.38 3.31 -25.19
C GLN A 91 -2.70 1.98 -24.48
N GLN A 92 -1.76 1.49 -23.67
CA GLN A 92 -1.90 0.27 -22.88
C GLN A 92 -2.93 0.44 -21.76
N SER A 93 -2.90 1.59 -21.06
CA SER A 93 -3.84 1.91 -19.99
C SER A 93 -5.24 2.28 -20.50
N TYR A 94 -5.38 2.57 -21.79
CA TYR A 94 -6.66 2.87 -22.45
C TYR A 94 -6.96 1.90 -23.61
N PRO A 95 -7.18 0.60 -23.31
CA PRO A 95 -7.36 -0.41 -24.34
C PRO A 95 -8.66 -0.20 -25.13
N GLY A 96 -8.62 -0.62 -26.40
CA GLY A 96 -9.76 -0.64 -27.32
C GLY A 96 -9.93 0.60 -28.20
N ILE A 97 -9.12 1.65 -28.00
CA ILE A 97 -9.19 2.90 -28.78
C ILE A 97 -7.78 3.34 -29.18
N SER A 98 -7.51 3.39 -30.48
CA SER A 98 -6.17 3.68 -31.02
C SER A 98 -5.91 5.19 -31.14
N PHE A 99 -4.64 5.60 -30.95
CA PHE A 99 -4.18 6.96 -31.27
C PHE A 99 -4.13 7.24 -32.78
N THR A 100 -3.66 6.28 -33.56
CA THR A 100 -3.44 6.47 -35.00
C THR A 100 -4.75 6.48 -35.76
N GLY A 101 -5.20 7.67 -36.17
CA GLY A 101 -6.46 7.84 -36.91
C GLY A 101 -7.72 7.59 -36.09
N GLY A 102 -7.59 7.48 -34.77
CA GLY A 102 -8.70 7.28 -33.84
C GLY A 102 -9.10 8.56 -33.08
N PRO A 103 -10.17 8.49 -32.30
CA PRO A 103 -10.71 9.62 -31.51
C PRO A 103 -9.90 9.97 -30.27
N LEU A 104 -8.86 9.18 -29.93
CA LEU A 104 -7.98 9.41 -28.80
C LEU A 104 -6.73 10.17 -29.26
N SER A 105 -6.35 11.22 -28.53
CA SER A 105 -5.10 11.96 -28.76
C SER A 105 -4.34 12.14 -27.44
N CYS A 106 -3.01 12.09 -27.52
CA CYS A 106 -2.11 12.32 -26.40
C CYS A 106 -1.03 13.30 -26.83
N SER A 107 -0.95 14.44 -26.15
CA SER A 107 0.09 15.44 -26.34
C SER A 107 0.99 15.50 -25.11
N VAL A 108 2.29 15.40 -25.34
CA VAL A 108 3.33 15.61 -24.33
C VAL A 108 3.92 16.98 -24.58
N ILE A 109 3.83 17.85 -23.57
CA ILE A 109 4.22 19.26 -23.62
C ILE A 109 5.41 19.43 -22.68
N TYR A 110 6.50 19.98 -23.22
CA TYR A 110 7.65 20.41 -22.43
C TYR A 110 7.67 21.94 -22.45
N ARG A 111 7.54 22.58 -21.29
CA ARG A 111 7.65 24.05 -21.18
C ARG A 111 9.09 24.51 -21.06
N ASP A 112 9.91 23.72 -20.37
CA ASP A 112 11.35 23.79 -20.32
C ASP A 112 11.89 22.35 -20.38
N ASN A 113 13.03 22.19 -21.05
CA ASN A 113 13.73 20.91 -21.15
C ASN A 113 14.69 20.68 -19.96
N ARG A 114 14.80 21.67 -19.06
CA ARG A 114 15.41 21.58 -17.73
C ARG A 114 14.32 21.35 -16.68
N ALA A 115 14.69 20.70 -15.57
CA ALA A 115 13.78 20.46 -14.44
C ALA A 115 12.42 19.87 -14.89
N LEU A 116 12.46 18.75 -15.62
CA LEU A 116 11.27 18.12 -16.23
C LEU A 116 10.16 17.81 -15.22
N ARG A 117 10.53 17.61 -13.95
CA ARG A 117 9.61 17.43 -12.83
C ARG A 117 8.55 18.53 -12.77
N GLU A 118 8.91 19.76 -13.14
CA GLU A 118 8.02 20.93 -13.10
C GLU A 118 7.47 21.29 -14.49
N ASN A 119 8.03 20.73 -15.55
CA ASN A 119 7.84 21.22 -16.92
C ASN A 119 7.27 20.20 -17.92
N LEU A 120 7.21 18.92 -17.53
CA LEU A 120 6.54 17.86 -18.30
C LEU A 120 5.04 17.87 -18.01
N GLN A 121 4.24 18.04 -19.05
CA GLN A 121 2.79 17.91 -19.01
C GLN A 121 2.30 16.90 -20.04
N VAL A 122 1.43 15.98 -19.64
CA VAL A 122 0.76 15.02 -20.50
C VAL A 122 -0.72 15.37 -20.55
N VAL A 123 -1.28 15.48 -21.75
CA VAL A 123 -2.70 15.79 -21.97
C VAL A 123 -3.28 14.72 -22.87
N GLY A 124 -4.30 14.02 -22.37
CA GLY A 124 -5.12 13.09 -23.13
C GLY A 124 -6.45 13.73 -23.50
N ARG A 125 -6.90 13.53 -24.73
CA ARG A 125 -8.27 13.90 -25.16
C ARG A 125 -8.91 12.74 -25.90
N TYR A 126 -10.20 12.52 -25.64
CA TYR A 126 -11.01 11.53 -26.30
C TYR A 126 -12.38 12.13 -26.64
N ASP A 127 -12.78 12.02 -27.90
CA ASP A 127 -14.12 12.40 -28.33
C ASP A 127 -15.09 11.24 -28.07
N SER A 128 -15.76 11.27 -26.92
CA SER A 128 -16.66 10.20 -26.51
C SER A 128 -17.93 10.20 -27.37
N PRO A 129 -18.30 9.08 -28.01
CA PRO A 129 -19.54 9.01 -28.76
C PRO A 129 -20.75 9.13 -27.83
N MET A 130 -21.78 9.82 -28.31
CA MET A 130 -23.07 9.92 -27.61
C MET A 130 -24.06 8.94 -28.23
N PHE A 131 -24.85 8.26 -27.40
CA PHE A 131 -25.83 7.27 -27.84
C PHE A 131 -27.14 7.92 -28.24
N PHE A 132 -27.70 8.78 -27.39
CA PHE A 132 -29.02 9.37 -27.58
C PHE A 132 -28.96 10.85 -27.97
N ALA A 133 -28.00 11.61 -27.43
CA ALA A 133 -27.83 13.02 -27.76
C ALA A 133 -27.50 13.25 -29.25
N LYS A 134 -27.03 12.20 -29.96
CA LYS A 134 -26.85 12.24 -31.41
C LYS A 134 -28.16 12.47 -32.17
N LEU A 135 -29.31 12.07 -31.61
CA LEU A 135 -30.63 12.31 -32.24
C LEU A 135 -30.99 13.79 -32.28
N ILE A 136 -30.42 14.60 -31.39
CA ILE A 136 -30.64 16.05 -31.31
C ILE A 136 -29.40 16.84 -31.78
N GLY A 137 -28.47 16.18 -32.49
CA GLY A 137 -27.31 16.81 -33.14
C GLY A 137 -26.00 16.79 -32.36
N TYR A 138 -25.97 16.25 -31.14
CA TYR A 138 -24.74 16.11 -30.35
C TYR A 138 -24.16 14.71 -30.54
N THR A 139 -23.29 14.52 -31.53
CA THR A 139 -22.73 13.20 -31.89
C THR A 139 -21.62 12.73 -30.96
N GLN A 140 -20.89 13.66 -30.34
CA GLN A 140 -19.75 13.39 -29.48
C GLN A 140 -19.62 14.42 -28.37
N MET A 141 -19.01 14.00 -27.26
CA MET A 141 -18.67 14.84 -26.12
C MET A 141 -17.16 14.73 -25.87
N PRO A 142 -16.40 15.83 -26.02
CA PRO A 142 -14.97 15.80 -25.76
C PRO A 142 -14.73 15.62 -24.25
N VAL A 143 -13.97 14.60 -23.89
CA VAL A 143 -13.44 14.39 -22.54
C VAL A 143 -11.92 14.51 -22.58
N ALA A 144 -11.35 15.18 -21.60
CA ALA A 144 -9.91 15.44 -21.57
C ALA A 144 -9.38 15.32 -20.15
N ALA A 145 -8.13 14.90 -20.01
CA ALA A 145 -7.38 14.92 -18.76
C ALA A 145 -5.99 15.48 -19.03
N ALA A 146 -5.42 16.13 -18.03
CA ALA A 146 -4.07 16.66 -18.06
C ALA A 146 -3.38 16.35 -16.73
N ARG A 147 -2.08 16.07 -16.80
CA ARG A 147 -1.21 15.88 -15.63
C ARG A 147 0.16 16.50 -15.90
N GLY A 148 0.72 17.18 -14.91
CA GLY A 148 2.01 17.87 -14.93
C GLY A 148 1.96 19.33 -15.41
N GLY A 149 3.13 19.98 -15.38
CA GLY A 149 3.33 21.40 -15.68
C GLY A 149 3.52 22.26 -14.43
N PRO A 150 3.88 23.55 -14.59
CA PRO A 150 4.37 24.40 -13.48
C PRO A 150 3.28 24.83 -12.49
N GLU A 151 2.01 24.71 -12.88
CA GLU A 151 0.85 24.93 -11.99
C GLU A 151 0.33 23.63 -11.37
N ASP A 152 0.83 22.48 -11.87
CA ASP A 152 0.56 21.17 -11.30
C ASP A 152 1.72 20.82 -10.36
N ASN A 153 1.51 21.07 -9.07
CA ASN A 153 2.46 20.70 -8.01
C ASN A 153 2.60 19.16 -7.85
N GLY A 154 2.14 18.38 -8.83
CA GLY A 154 2.23 16.93 -8.92
C GLY A 154 3.63 16.45 -8.59
N GLY A 155 3.84 16.15 -7.31
CA GLY A 155 5.10 15.65 -6.81
C GLY A 155 5.45 14.33 -7.50
N GLU A 156 6.63 13.79 -7.20
CA GLU A 156 7.01 12.41 -7.54
C GLU A 156 6.00 11.37 -7.05
N GLY A 157 5.00 11.82 -6.29
CA GLY A 157 3.84 11.06 -5.93
C GLY A 157 4.25 10.20 -4.76
N VAL A 158 4.49 10.85 -3.62
CA VAL A 158 4.71 10.13 -2.37
C VAL A 158 3.52 9.20 -2.17
N ILE A 159 3.81 7.94 -1.86
CA ILE A 159 2.72 7.01 -1.55
C ILE A 159 2.15 7.37 -0.18
N PRO A 160 0.88 7.05 0.10
CA PRO A 160 0.23 7.37 1.37
C PRO A 160 0.67 6.42 2.50
N ILE A 161 1.95 6.07 2.55
CA ILE A 161 2.55 5.23 3.59
C ILE A 161 3.70 6.00 4.23
N GLY A 162 3.65 6.18 5.54
CA GLY A 162 4.70 6.73 6.37
C GLY A 162 5.49 5.61 7.05
N VAL A 163 6.81 5.60 6.85
CA VAL A 163 7.72 4.68 7.55
C VAL A 163 8.38 5.39 8.74
N PRO A 164 8.45 4.77 9.93
CA PRO A 164 9.22 5.35 11.03
C PRO A 164 10.72 5.29 10.75
N HIS A 165 11.52 6.16 11.39
CA HIS A 165 12.98 6.14 11.26
C HIS A 165 13.60 5.00 12.08
N GLY A 166 13.46 3.77 11.59
CA GLY A 166 13.97 2.56 12.22
C GLY A 166 13.52 1.29 11.50
N LYS A 167 13.95 0.14 12.00
CA LYS A 167 13.61 -1.17 11.46
C LYS A 167 12.31 -1.68 12.06
N LEU A 168 11.34 -1.97 11.20
CA LEU A 168 10.12 -2.69 11.56
C LEU A 168 10.32 -4.19 11.34
N ARG A 169 9.92 -5.01 12.31
CA ARG A 169 9.93 -6.48 12.21
C ARG A 169 8.61 -7.01 12.71
N GLN A 170 8.02 -7.98 12.04
CA GLN A 170 6.75 -8.56 12.46
C GLN A 170 6.98 -9.95 13.06
N LEU A 171 6.67 -10.12 14.35
CA LEU A 171 6.91 -11.34 15.12
C LEU A 171 5.75 -12.35 14.97
N GLY A 172 4.54 -11.87 14.68
CA GLY A 172 3.37 -12.70 14.42
C GLY A 172 2.10 -11.89 14.17
N THR A 173 0.95 -12.54 14.29
CA THR A 173 -0.39 -11.96 14.02
C THR A 173 -0.74 -10.76 14.90
N HIS A 174 -0.06 -10.61 16.03
CA HIS A 174 -0.36 -9.60 17.06
C HIS A 174 0.85 -8.79 17.51
N ASP A 175 2.05 -9.19 17.09
CA ASP A 175 3.31 -8.72 17.67
C ASP A 175 4.25 -8.22 16.58
N PHE A 176 4.86 -7.06 16.84
CA PHE A 176 5.91 -6.50 16.01
C PHE A 176 6.93 -5.79 16.89
N THR A 177 8.12 -5.58 16.35
CA THR A 177 9.16 -4.76 16.99
C THR A 177 9.53 -3.58 16.11
N PHE A 178 9.95 -2.51 16.77
CA PHE A 178 10.50 -1.34 16.15
C PHE A 178 11.84 -1.03 16.81
N GLU A 179 12.91 -1.09 16.02
CA GLU A 179 14.26 -0.72 16.44
C GLU A 179 14.57 0.63 15.78
N LYS A 180 14.49 1.71 16.57
CA LYS A 180 14.80 3.06 16.11
C LYS A 180 16.27 3.13 15.68
N PHE A 181 16.54 3.84 14.58
CA PHE A 181 17.92 4.15 14.21
C PHE A 181 18.52 5.19 15.16
N GLU A 182 19.77 4.99 15.56
CA GLU A 182 20.58 6.01 16.21
C GLU A 182 20.91 7.17 15.24
N ASP A 183 21.42 8.29 15.76
CA ASP A 183 21.60 9.54 15.01
C ASP A 183 22.43 9.40 13.70
N ASP A 184 23.38 8.46 13.66
CA ASP A 184 24.22 8.19 12.49
C ASP A 184 23.73 7.02 11.62
N GLU A 185 22.81 6.21 12.14
CA GLU A 185 22.26 5.04 11.45
C GLU A 185 21.18 5.43 10.42
N GLY A 186 20.70 4.44 9.68
CA GLY A 186 19.69 4.63 8.65
C GLY A 186 19.41 3.36 7.87
N PHE A 187 18.53 3.47 6.87
CA PHE A 187 18.28 2.43 5.90
C PHE A 187 19.51 2.20 5.03
N THR A 188 19.81 0.93 4.74
CA THR A 188 20.96 0.50 3.97
C THR A 188 20.54 0.17 2.55
N PRO A 189 21.16 0.78 1.50
CA PRO A 189 20.80 0.50 0.12
C PRO A 189 20.92 -0.99 -0.22
N GLY A 190 19.90 -1.54 -0.88
CA GLY A 190 19.83 -2.95 -1.25
C GLY A 190 19.23 -3.88 -0.19
N GLU A 191 18.99 -3.40 1.04
CA GLU A 191 18.32 -4.19 2.09
C GLU A 191 16.79 -4.11 1.97
N GLU A 192 16.14 -5.22 2.33
CA GLU A 192 14.68 -5.32 2.40
C GLU A 192 14.16 -4.75 3.73
N TYR A 193 13.07 -4.00 3.67
CA TYR A 193 12.39 -3.46 4.85
C TYR A 193 10.87 -3.65 4.74
N ILE A 194 10.22 -3.80 5.91
CA ILE A 194 8.77 -3.62 6.02
C ILE A 194 8.49 -2.12 6.03
N ILE A 195 7.82 -1.64 4.99
CA ILE A 195 7.42 -0.23 4.84
C ILE A 195 6.03 0.00 5.47
N ARG A 196 5.21 -1.05 5.50
CA ARG A 196 3.93 -1.10 6.23
C ARG A 196 3.73 -2.48 6.84
N LEU A 197 3.39 -2.52 8.14
CA LEU A 197 3.00 -3.74 8.86
C LEU A 197 1.65 -4.28 8.35
N GLY A 198 1.46 -5.59 8.48
CA GLY A 198 0.19 -6.24 8.17
C GLY A 198 -0.90 -5.95 9.21
N ASN A 199 -2.10 -6.45 8.94
CA ASN A 199 -3.28 -6.36 9.78
C ASN A 199 -3.12 -7.15 11.08
N LEU A 200 -2.73 -6.44 12.13
CA LEU A 200 -2.73 -6.94 13.50
C LEU A 200 -4.16 -7.01 14.05
N LYS A 201 -4.89 -8.09 13.76
CA LYS A 201 -6.24 -8.30 14.31
C LYS A 201 -6.14 -8.42 15.83
N ASN A 202 -6.89 -7.66 16.64
CA ASN A 202 -7.01 -7.86 18.09
C ASN A 202 -5.69 -7.86 18.91
N ALA A 203 -4.65 -7.12 18.49
CA ALA A 203 -3.47 -6.93 19.35
C ALA A 203 -3.88 -6.27 20.68
N LYS A 204 -3.96 -7.04 21.76
CA LYS A 204 -4.22 -6.54 23.11
C LYS A 204 -2.91 -5.98 23.66
N ALA A 205 -2.94 -4.78 24.24
CA ALA A 205 -1.87 -4.42 25.16
C ALA A 205 -1.81 -5.50 26.25
N ASP A 206 -0.62 -6.02 26.53
CA ASP A 206 -0.45 -6.92 27.66
C ASP A 206 -0.55 -6.11 28.97
N ASP A 207 -1.79 -5.93 29.43
CA ASP A 207 -2.11 -5.29 30.70
C ASP A 207 -1.74 -6.22 31.90
N THR A 208 -1.23 -7.43 31.65
CA THR A 208 -0.93 -8.44 32.67
C THR A 208 0.56 -8.55 33.00
N CYS A 209 1.41 -7.71 32.39
CA CYS A 209 2.83 -7.66 32.71
C CYS A 209 3.05 -7.30 34.19
N THR A 210 3.35 -8.32 35.01
CA THR A 210 3.63 -8.17 36.44
C THR A 210 4.95 -7.44 36.73
N VAL A 211 5.76 -7.18 35.70
CA VAL A 211 7.07 -6.52 35.80
C VAL A 211 6.96 -5.01 35.60
N CYS A 212 6.13 -4.51 34.67
CA CYS A 212 5.93 -3.07 34.44
C CYS A 212 4.55 -2.56 34.88
N GLY A 213 3.67 -3.45 35.38
CA GLY A 213 2.32 -3.10 35.83
C GLY A 213 1.45 -2.47 34.73
N GLY A 214 1.73 -2.76 33.46
CA GLY A 214 1.05 -2.13 32.31
C GLY A 214 1.46 -0.69 32.00
N SER A 215 2.47 -0.13 32.69
CA SER A 215 2.98 1.24 32.44
C SER A 215 4.04 1.30 31.34
N GLY A 216 4.60 0.13 30.98
CA GLY A 216 5.53 -0.03 29.87
C GLY A 216 6.84 0.76 29.99
N SER A 217 7.33 1.01 31.20
CA SER A 217 8.77 1.25 31.38
C SER A 217 9.32 0.19 32.34
N VAL A 218 10.25 -0.63 31.86
CA VAL A 218 11.10 -1.48 32.73
C VAL A 218 12.49 -0.86 32.72
N THR A 219 12.93 -0.37 33.87
CA THR A 219 14.22 0.32 34.03
C THR A 219 15.44 -0.60 34.04
N THR A 220 15.33 -1.84 33.56
CA THR A 220 16.46 -2.78 33.50
C THR A 220 16.31 -3.75 32.34
N ALA A 221 16.85 -3.38 31.18
CA ALA A 221 17.14 -4.31 30.10
C ALA A 221 18.13 -5.39 30.58
N GLY A 222 17.90 -6.66 30.20
CA GLY A 222 18.89 -7.73 30.38
C GLY A 222 18.60 -8.81 31.44
N THR A 223 17.34 -9.02 31.85
CA THR A 223 17.02 -10.15 32.77
C THR A 223 16.75 -11.44 31.97
N SER A 224 17.35 -12.55 32.37
CA SER A 224 17.18 -13.87 31.75
C SER A 224 15.71 -14.32 31.76
N CYS A 225 15.21 -14.86 30.64
CA CYS A 225 13.83 -15.31 30.52
C CYS A 225 13.56 -16.49 31.45
N THR A 226 12.72 -16.27 32.47
CA THR A 226 12.41 -17.28 33.50
C THR A 226 11.66 -18.49 32.96
N THR A 227 11.03 -18.37 31.78
CA THR A 227 10.31 -19.49 31.13
C THR A 227 11.27 -20.49 30.47
N CYS A 228 12.36 -20.02 29.87
CA CYS A 228 13.38 -20.86 29.23
C CYS A 228 14.72 -20.87 29.98
N GLY A 229 14.76 -20.33 31.20
CA GLY A 229 15.99 -20.24 32.01
C GLY A 229 17.09 -19.33 31.46
N GLY A 230 16.92 -18.69 30.31
CA GLY A 230 17.99 -17.99 29.61
C GLY A 230 18.38 -18.60 28.26
N ASP A 231 17.85 -19.78 27.92
CA ASP A 231 18.40 -20.61 26.83
C ASP A 231 17.67 -20.47 25.48
N GLY A 232 16.59 -19.70 25.42
CA GLY A 232 15.88 -19.41 24.17
C GLY A 232 14.98 -20.54 23.63
N HIS A 233 15.01 -21.73 24.25
CA HIS A 233 14.22 -22.90 23.84
C HIS A 233 13.44 -23.51 25.02
N TYR A 234 12.36 -24.27 24.73
CA TYR A 234 11.66 -25.03 25.77
C TYR A 234 12.53 -26.20 26.25
N HIS A 235 12.65 -26.37 27.56
CA HIS A 235 13.33 -27.53 28.15
C HIS A 235 12.49 -28.80 27.94
N ASN A 236 12.67 -29.48 26.82
CA ASN A 236 12.39 -30.91 26.80
C ASN A 236 13.43 -31.62 27.69
N PRO A 237 13.04 -32.66 28.46
CA PRO A 237 13.95 -33.30 29.39
C PRO A 237 15.12 -33.96 28.65
N SER A 238 16.33 -33.81 29.20
CA SER A 238 17.54 -34.44 28.67
C SER A 238 17.31 -35.94 28.48
N CYS A 239 17.76 -36.47 27.33
CA CYS A 239 17.63 -37.87 27.02
C CYS A 239 18.46 -38.69 27.99
N SER A 240 17.77 -39.28 28.98
CA SER A 240 18.36 -40.12 30.03
C SER A 240 19.17 -41.29 29.48
N THR A 241 18.95 -41.68 28.22
CA THR A 241 19.64 -42.77 27.54
C THR A 241 21.03 -42.40 27.01
N CYS A 242 21.31 -41.12 26.76
CA CYS A 242 22.66 -40.64 26.40
C CYS A 242 23.28 -39.79 27.51
N GLY A 243 22.47 -39.08 28.29
CA GLY A 243 22.96 -38.12 29.29
C GLY A 243 22.86 -36.66 28.82
N GLY A 244 22.29 -36.41 27.63
CA GLY A 244 22.06 -35.06 27.09
C GLY A 244 22.98 -34.66 25.94
N ASP A 245 23.97 -35.48 25.63
CA ASP A 245 25.04 -35.29 24.66
C ASP A 245 24.76 -35.93 23.29
N GLY A 246 23.61 -36.60 23.13
CA GLY A 246 23.12 -37.09 21.84
C GLY A 246 23.87 -38.30 21.28
N ILE A 247 24.88 -38.81 21.98
CA ILE A 247 25.79 -39.87 21.53
C ILE A 247 25.76 -41.03 22.52
N LYS A 248 25.81 -42.28 22.03
CA LYS A 248 26.01 -43.46 22.89
C LYS A 248 27.43 -44.00 22.76
N SER A 249 28.22 -43.85 23.84
CA SER A 249 29.51 -44.53 23.97
C SER A 249 29.30 -46.01 24.32
N ASN A 250 29.41 -46.90 23.33
CA ASN A 250 29.40 -48.35 23.58
C ASN A 250 30.80 -48.76 24.06
N GLY A 251 31.02 -48.72 25.38
CA GLY A 251 32.30 -48.94 26.02
C GLY A 251 33.04 -50.19 25.52
N SER A 252 34.06 -49.97 24.69
CA SER A 252 35.26 -50.78 24.46
C SER A 252 36.19 -50.02 23.51
N ALA A 253 37.47 -49.91 23.86
CA ALA A 253 38.46 -49.19 23.05
C ALA A 253 38.87 -50.02 21.82
N CYS A 254 38.51 -49.51 20.64
CA CYS A 254 39.23 -49.52 19.35
C CYS A 254 38.23 -49.42 18.18
N ASN A 255 38.18 -48.25 17.53
CA ASN A 255 37.59 -47.98 16.20
C ASN A 255 36.11 -48.36 15.95
N LYS A 256 35.17 -47.80 16.73
CA LYS A 256 33.78 -47.62 16.24
C LYS A 256 33.40 -46.16 16.39
N ALA A 257 32.98 -45.53 15.28
CA ALA A 257 32.54 -44.15 15.24
C ALA A 257 31.33 -43.94 16.17
N ASP A 258 31.23 -42.74 16.73
CA ASP A 258 30.11 -42.33 17.58
C ASP A 258 28.79 -42.49 16.83
N ILE A 259 27.85 -43.23 17.45
CA ILE A 259 26.52 -43.47 16.87
C ILE A 259 25.53 -42.54 17.57
N SER A 260 24.82 -41.74 16.77
CA SER A 260 23.73 -40.89 17.23
C SER A 260 22.72 -41.70 18.05
N CYS A 261 22.37 -41.18 19.23
CA CYS A 261 21.47 -41.84 20.16
C CYS A 261 20.09 -42.02 19.52
N ALA A 262 19.74 -43.27 19.19
CA ALA A 262 18.49 -43.61 18.50
C ALA A 262 17.22 -43.21 19.28
N THR A 263 17.31 -42.95 20.59
CA THR A 263 16.17 -42.53 21.42
C THR A 263 15.82 -41.05 21.23
N CYS A 264 16.81 -40.19 20.97
CA CYS A 264 16.61 -38.77 20.71
C CYS A 264 16.91 -38.36 19.26
N GLY A 265 17.41 -39.27 18.42
CA GLY A 265 17.79 -38.95 17.05
C GLY A 265 19.13 -38.22 16.91
N GLY A 266 19.87 -38.05 18.02
CA GLY A 266 21.21 -37.45 18.04
C GLY A 266 21.31 -36.06 18.65
N ASP A 267 20.20 -35.45 19.06
CA ASP A 267 20.15 -34.07 19.59
C ASP A 267 20.23 -33.97 21.13
N GLY A 268 20.25 -35.12 21.83
CA GLY A 268 20.39 -35.17 23.28
C GLY A 268 19.10 -34.95 24.08
N VAL A 269 17.93 -34.76 23.44
CA VAL A 269 16.69 -34.36 24.14
C VAL A 269 15.48 -35.22 23.71
N ILE A 270 14.62 -35.62 24.65
CA ILE A 270 13.46 -36.47 24.33
C ILE A 270 12.37 -35.64 23.64
N GLY A 271 12.04 -35.95 22.38
CA GLY A 271 10.97 -35.30 21.62
C GLY A 271 11.42 -34.26 20.58
N GLY A 272 12.73 -34.09 20.39
CA GLY A 272 13.29 -33.11 19.46
C GLY A 272 13.49 -31.73 20.10
N SER A 273 14.38 -30.91 19.53
CA SER A 273 14.45 -29.47 19.82
C SER A 273 13.25 -28.74 19.19
N THR A 274 12.09 -28.83 19.81
CA THR A 274 10.87 -28.18 19.31
C THR A 274 10.85 -26.70 19.71
N SER A 275 10.83 -25.84 18.68
CA SER A 275 10.43 -24.41 18.66
C SER A 275 11.15 -23.46 19.62
N SER A 276 11.55 -22.30 19.09
CA SER A 276 11.94 -21.14 19.88
C SER A 276 10.92 -20.84 20.98
N CYS A 277 11.40 -20.46 22.16
CA CYS A 277 10.55 -20.14 23.30
C CYS A 277 9.64 -18.96 22.93
N THR A 278 8.32 -19.19 22.87
CA THR A 278 7.36 -18.17 22.43
C THR A 278 7.31 -16.96 23.35
N ASN A 279 7.82 -17.07 24.58
CA ASN A 279 7.87 -15.97 25.54
C ASN A 279 9.05 -15.00 25.34
N CYS A 280 10.11 -15.42 24.65
CA CYS A 280 11.28 -14.56 24.37
C CYS A 280 11.72 -14.58 22.91
N GLY A 281 10.89 -15.12 22.01
CA GLY A 281 11.19 -15.22 20.58
C GLY A 281 12.35 -16.15 20.19
N GLY A 282 13.09 -16.72 21.16
CA GLY A 282 14.31 -17.49 20.89
C GLY A 282 15.57 -16.93 21.55
N ASP A 283 15.51 -15.73 22.13
CA ASP A 283 16.72 -14.96 22.47
C ASP A 283 17.18 -15.14 23.93
N GLY A 284 16.43 -15.91 24.72
CA GLY A 284 16.78 -16.24 26.11
C GLY A 284 16.68 -15.08 27.09
N LYS A 285 16.38 -13.86 26.61
CA LYS A 285 16.24 -12.64 27.41
C LYS A 285 14.84 -12.08 27.23
N LEU A 286 14.28 -11.54 28.30
CA LEU A 286 13.09 -10.70 28.19
C LEU A 286 13.59 -9.28 28.02
N ASP A 287 13.63 -8.79 26.78
CA ASP A 287 13.80 -7.36 26.57
C ASP A 287 12.59 -6.66 27.17
N GLY A 288 12.88 -5.65 27.99
CA GLY A 288 11.87 -4.85 28.65
C GLY A 288 10.84 -4.42 27.61
N GLY A 289 9.62 -4.93 27.74
CA GLY A 289 8.59 -4.79 26.73
C GLY A 289 8.49 -3.34 26.27
N ILE A 290 8.52 -3.15 24.95
CA ILE A 290 8.27 -1.83 24.38
C ILE A 290 6.84 -1.44 24.78
N PRO A 291 6.64 -0.31 25.49
CA PRO A 291 5.31 0.17 25.87
C PRO A 291 4.41 0.39 24.65
N ASN A 292 3.12 0.06 24.83
CA ASN A 292 1.98 0.60 24.09
C ASN A 292 1.88 0.26 22.59
N LEU A 293 1.48 -0.98 22.28
CA LEU A 293 0.87 -1.30 20.98
C LEU A 293 -0.63 -1.50 21.16
N ARG A 294 -1.35 -0.38 21.09
CA ARG A 294 -2.82 -0.37 21.10
C ARG A 294 -3.31 -0.77 19.73
N SER A 295 -4.28 -1.68 19.72
CA SER A 295 -4.93 -2.26 18.55
C SER A 295 -5.32 -1.19 17.51
N ALA A 296 -4.75 -1.23 16.30
CA ALA A 296 -5.39 -0.66 15.11
C ALA A 296 -4.81 -1.21 13.79
N SER A 297 -5.70 -1.49 12.84
CA SER A 297 -5.50 -2.19 11.57
C SER A 297 -4.79 -1.40 10.45
N ASN A 298 -4.06 -0.32 10.76
CA ASN A 298 -3.66 0.71 9.79
C ASN A 298 -2.26 1.32 9.97
N HIS A 299 -1.29 0.55 10.46
CA HIS A 299 0.08 1.02 10.67
C HIS A 299 0.69 1.69 9.43
N GLY A 300 1.18 2.91 9.61
CA GLY A 300 1.83 3.68 8.55
C GLY A 300 0.92 4.25 7.46
N SER A 301 -0.38 3.93 7.38
CA SER A 301 -1.24 4.55 6.35
C SER A 301 -1.52 6.02 6.65
N LEU A 302 -1.34 6.91 5.68
CA LEU A 302 -1.48 8.36 5.82
C LEU A 302 -2.71 8.91 5.08
N ASP A 303 -3.44 9.82 5.73
CA ASP A 303 -4.52 10.60 5.16
C ASP A 303 -3.95 11.88 4.54
N MET A 304 -3.57 11.76 3.27
CA MET A 304 -3.02 12.86 2.49
C MET A 304 -4.13 13.72 1.84
N GLY A 305 -5.38 13.26 1.85
CA GLY A 305 -6.51 13.98 1.26
C GLY A 305 -6.99 15.12 2.15
N SER A 306 -7.80 16.01 1.60
CA SER A 306 -8.51 17.04 2.37
C SER A 306 -9.45 16.40 3.40
N LYS A 307 -9.01 16.39 4.68
CA LYS A 307 -9.72 16.00 5.91
C LYS A 307 -10.73 14.85 5.76
N GLY A 308 -10.24 13.62 5.62
CA GLY A 308 -11.07 12.41 5.70
C GLY A 308 -11.35 11.72 4.38
N GLY A 309 -10.39 11.73 3.45
CA GLY A 309 -10.52 10.98 2.20
C GLY A 309 -10.79 9.49 2.45
N GLY A 310 -11.53 8.86 1.55
CA GLY A 310 -11.93 7.45 1.69
C GLY A 310 -10.80 6.47 1.39
N ALA A 311 -11.11 5.18 1.51
CA ALA A 311 -10.25 4.08 1.05
C ALA A 311 -9.90 4.18 -0.44
N SER A 312 -10.82 4.70 -1.27
CA SER A 312 -10.60 4.94 -2.69
C SER A 312 -9.53 5.98 -2.96
N ASP A 313 -9.52 7.10 -2.22
CA ASP A 313 -8.53 8.16 -2.40
C ASP A 313 -7.14 7.66 -2.00
N TYR A 314 -7.08 6.87 -0.93
CA TYR A 314 -5.85 6.22 -0.50
C TYR A 314 -5.30 5.29 -1.59
N GLU A 315 -6.15 4.43 -2.16
CA GLU A 315 -5.78 3.52 -3.24
C GLU A 315 -5.25 4.30 -4.45
N GLU A 316 -5.93 5.38 -4.83
CA GLU A 316 -5.52 6.24 -5.94
C GLU A 316 -4.16 6.89 -5.67
N PHE A 317 -3.94 7.40 -4.46
CA PHE A 317 -2.64 7.96 -4.07
C PHE A 317 -1.55 6.90 -3.99
N PHE A 318 -1.86 5.65 -3.67
CA PHE A 318 -0.87 4.58 -3.77
C PHE A 318 -0.53 4.33 -5.25
N LYS A 319 -1.53 4.11 -6.10
CA LYS A 319 -1.35 3.81 -7.53
C LYS A 319 -0.58 4.89 -8.27
N PHE A 320 -0.98 6.14 -8.10
CA PHE A 320 -0.49 7.26 -8.91
C PHE A 320 0.42 8.21 -8.13
N GLY A 321 0.50 8.06 -6.82
CA GLY A 321 1.18 8.99 -5.94
C GLY A 321 0.32 10.19 -5.56
N TYR A 322 0.55 10.73 -4.36
CA TYR A 322 -0.19 11.91 -3.89
C TYR A 322 0.10 13.14 -4.78
N PRO A 323 -0.94 13.83 -5.29
CA PRO A 323 -0.77 14.96 -6.21
C PRO A 323 -0.36 16.28 -5.55
N GLY A 324 -0.55 16.43 -4.23
CA GLY A 324 -0.22 17.67 -3.53
C GLY A 324 1.24 17.72 -3.08
N PRO A 325 1.74 18.93 -2.73
CA PRO A 325 3.04 19.05 -2.09
C PRO A 325 3.03 18.42 -0.69
N VAL A 326 4.14 17.80 -0.31
CA VAL A 326 4.44 17.36 1.06
C VAL A 326 5.83 17.84 1.41
N SER A 327 5.94 18.56 2.51
CA SER A 327 7.16 19.22 2.98
C SER A 327 7.64 18.61 4.29
N LEU A 328 8.93 18.81 4.59
CA LEU A 328 9.47 18.50 5.92
C LEU A 328 8.74 19.35 6.98
N GLY A 329 8.40 18.72 8.09
CA GLY A 329 7.62 19.34 9.17
C GLY A 329 6.11 19.29 8.97
N ASP A 330 5.60 18.82 7.83
CA ASP A 330 4.17 18.70 7.61
C ASP A 330 3.53 17.72 8.60
N LEU A 331 2.37 18.13 9.13
CA LEU A 331 1.52 17.29 9.97
C LEU A 331 0.51 16.55 9.09
N LEU A 332 0.69 15.24 8.99
CA LEU A 332 -0.23 14.34 8.28
C LEU A 332 -1.04 13.54 9.28
N TYR A 333 -2.28 13.20 8.92
CA TYR A 333 -3.12 12.35 9.76
C TYR A 333 -2.88 10.87 9.41
N VAL A 334 -2.98 9.98 10.39
CA VAL A 334 -3.05 8.53 10.14
C VAL A 334 -4.44 8.18 9.62
N LYS A 335 -4.53 7.30 8.60
CA LYS A 335 -5.82 6.80 8.09
C LYS A 335 -6.50 5.91 9.12
N THR A 336 -7.81 6.09 9.26
CA THR A 336 -8.65 5.21 10.08
C THR A 336 -9.29 4.10 9.23
N GLY A 337 -9.66 2.97 9.86
CA GLY A 337 -10.37 1.86 9.20
C GLY A 337 -9.48 0.68 8.78
N THR A 338 -9.93 -0.16 7.85
CA THR A 338 -9.12 -1.27 7.31
C THR A 338 -8.65 -0.94 5.90
N MET A 339 -7.37 -0.68 5.70
CA MET A 339 -6.79 -0.33 4.40
C MET A 339 -6.29 -1.55 3.59
N LYS A 340 -6.70 -2.77 3.95
CA LYS A 340 -6.23 -4.00 3.29
C LYS A 340 -6.37 -3.98 1.76
N GLY A 341 -7.61 -3.85 1.27
CA GLY A 341 -7.90 -3.87 -0.18
C GLY A 341 -7.13 -2.78 -0.93
N PRO A 342 -7.27 -1.51 -0.54
CA PRO A 342 -6.52 -0.41 -1.14
C PRO A 342 -4.99 -0.58 -1.15
N ASN A 343 -4.41 -1.22 -0.12
CA ASN A 343 -2.98 -1.50 -0.07
C ASN A 343 -2.57 -2.57 -1.06
N ASP A 344 -3.30 -3.68 -1.10
CA ASP A 344 -3.05 -4.76 -2.06
C ASP A 344 -3.21 -4.25 -3.50
N ASP A 345 -4.34 -3.60 -3.78
CA ASP A 345 -4.66 -3.07 -5.11
C ASP A 345 -3.67 -1.97 -5.54
N GLY A 346 -3.20 -1.15 -4.60
CA GLY A 346 -2.20 -0.11 -4.85
C GLY A 346 -0.81 -0.68 -5.13
N ARG A 347 -0.34 -1.61 -4.29
CA ARG A 347 0.93 -2.33 -4.46
C ARG A 347 0.94 -3.09 -5.79
N ASP A 348 -0.06 -3.93 -6.01
CA ASP A 348 -0.12 -4.84 -7.15
C ASP A 348 -0.26 -4.06 -8.46
N TYR A 349 -1.09 -3.01 -8.49
CA TYR A 349 -1.17 -2.12 -9.66
C TYR A 349 0.19 -1.55 -10.04
N ARG A 350 0.96 -1.05 -9.06
CA ARG A 350 2.28 -0.48 -9.36
C ARG A 350 3.24 -1.56 -9.85
N ILE A 351 3.25 -2.73 -9.25
CA ILE A 351 4.11 -3.83 -9.66
C ILE A 351 3.75 -4.31 -11.08
N ASP A 352 2.47 -4.53 -11.36
CA ASP A 352 1.95 -5.01 -12.64
C ASP A 352 2.17 -4.02 -13.79
N ASN A 353 2.35 -2.73 -13.47
CA ASN A 353 2.62 -1.66 -14.43
C ASN A 353 4.09 -1.21 -14.44
N ASP A 354 5.00 -1.95 -13.81
CA ASP A 354 6.45 -1.66 -13.74
C ASP A 354 6.77 -0.30 -13.06
N LEU A 355 5.94 0.10 -12.09
CA LEU A 355 6.03 1.32 -11.29
C LEU A 355 6.52 1.02 -9.85
N ARG A 356 7.45 0.07 -9.71
CA ARG A 356 7.92 -0.45 -8.42
C ARG A 356 8.57 0.62 -7.54
N ARG A 357 9.22 1.63 -8.15
CA ARG A 357 9.87 2.71 -7.42
C ARG A 357 8.84 3.66 -6.78
N VAL A 358 8.99 3.89 -5.48
CA VAL A 358 8.12 4.75 -4.67
C VAL A 358 8.94 5.68 -3.80
N VAL A 359 8.41 6.88 -3.60
CA VAL A 359 8.89 7.80 -2.56
C VAL A 359 7.99 7.62 -1.34
N VAL A 360 8.60 7.36 -0.19
CA VAL A 360 7.94 7.07 1.08
C VAL A 360 8.32 8.16 2.08
N PRO A 361 7.37 8.93 2.63
CA PRO A 361 7.66 9.86 3.72
C PRO A 361 8.15 9.09 4.95
N ILE A 362 9.21 9.61 5.55
CA ILE A 362 9.70 9.16 6.85
C ILE A 362 9.00 10.02 7.90
N VAL A 363 8.38 9.37 8.87
CA VAL A 363 7.47 10.02 9.82
C VAL A 363 7.84 9.70 11.27
N LYS A 364 7.47 10.60 12.18
CA LYS A 364 7.50 10.35 13.62
C LYS A 364 6.22 10.81 14.29
N CYS A 365 5.89 10.25 15.45
CA CYS A 365 4.86 10.81 16.30
C CYS A 365 5.34 12.16 16.89
N PRO A 366 4.48 13.20 16.94
CA PRO A 366 4.86 14.51 17.49
C PRO A 366 5.24 14.47 18.97
N GLU A 367 4.60 13.57 19.74
CA GLU A 367 4.71 13.52 21.20
C GLU A 367 5.74 12.48 21.71
N ASP A 368 6.11 11.49 20.90
CA ASP A 368 6.97 10.38 21.31
C ASP A 368 7.69 9.75 20.12
N ASP A 369 9.00 9.97 20.01
CA ASP A 369 9.81 9.51 18.89
C ASP A 369 10.16 8.02 18.91
N GLY A 370 9.84 7.31 19.99
CA GLY A 370 10.02 5.86 20.14
C GLY A 370 8.82 5.03 19.71
N THR A 371 7.72 5.67 19.30
CA THR A 371 6.48 4.97 18.93
C THR A 371 6.26 4.92 17.43
N VAL A 372 5.84 3.75 16.94
CA VAL A 372 5.39 3.61 15.56
C VAL A 372 4.05 4.33 15.40
N PRO A 373 3.92 5.21 14.40
CA PRO A 373 2.65 5.87 14.14
C PRO A 373 1.50 4.90 13.87
N GLN A 374 0.44 5.00 14.68
CA GLN A 374 -0.73 4.15 14.61
C GLN A 374 -2.00 4.93 14.94
N GLU A 375 -3.15 4.43 14.47
CA GLU A 375 -4.45 4.94 14.90
C GLU A 375 -4.69 4.57 16.38
N LYS A 376 -5.14 5.52 17.21
CA LYS A 376 -5.57 5.26 18.60
C LYS A 376 -7.09 5.35 18.71
N ASN A 377 -7.79 4.23 18.85
CA ASN A 377 -9.22 4.17 19.20
C ASN A 377 -10.13 5.14 18.41
N GLY A 378 -10.00 5.21 17.07
CA GLY A 378 -10.80 6.10 16.22
C GLY A 378 -10.42 7.59 16.29
N SER A 379 -9.35 7.93 17.02
CA SER A 379 -8.72 9.25 16.97
C SER A 379 -7.82 9.34 15.74
N LYS A 380 -7.93 10.46 15.01
CA LYS A 380 -7.02 10.81 13.91
C LYS A 380 -5.69 11.28 14.51
N ASP A 381 -4.85 10.34 14.90
CA ASP A 381 -3.50 10.65 15.34
C ASP A 381 -2.72 11.31 14.20
N GLN A 382 -1.82 12.23 14.57
CA GLN A 382 -1.00 12.99 13.63
C GLN A 382 0.43 12.49 13.66
N VAL A 383 1.11 12.62 12.53
CA VAL A 383 2.53 12.37 12.35
C VAL A 383 3.20 13.56 11.72
N VAL A 384 4.47 13.77 12.05
CA VAL A 384 5.31 14.79 11.42
C VAL A 384 6.19 14.13 10.38
N VAL A 385 6.26 14.71 9.17
CA VAL A 385 7.20 14.30 8.14
C VAL A 385 8.61 14.80 8.49
N ILE A 386 9.57 13.89 8.59
CA ILE A 386 10.97 14.18 8.97
C ILE A 386 11.99 13.84 7.88
N GLY A 387 11.56 13.19 6.80
CA GLY A 387 12.43 12.87 5.67
C GLY A 387 11.66 12.16 4.56
N PHE A 388 12.39 11.75 3.52
CA PHE A 388 11.85 11.04 2.37
C PHE A 388 12.83 9.96 1.92
N ALA A 389 12.36 8.72 1.86
CA ALA A 389 13.11 7.56 1.42
C ALA A 389 12.57 7.05 0.07
N ILE A 390 13.45 6.47 -0.73
CA ILE A 390 13.10 5.82 -1.99
C ILE A 390 13.21 4.31 -1.78
N PHE A 391 12.14 3.60 -2.10
CA PHE A 391 12.10 2.13 -2.08
C PHE A 391 11.65 1.59 -3.43
N ASP A 392 12.14 0.41 -3.79
CA ASP A 392 11.58 -0.40 -4.86
C ASP A 392 10.66 -1.46 -4.23
N LEU A 393 9.36 -1.41 -4.52
CA LEU A 393 8.37 -2.34 -3.99
C LEU A 393 8.66 -3.78 -4.42
N LEU A 394 8.52 -4.70 -3.47
CA LEU A 394 8.61 -6.13 -3.73
C LEU A 394 7.20 -6.72 -3.94
N PRO A 395 7.01 -7.62 -4.92
CA PRO A 395 5.83 -8.46 -4.95
C PRO A 395 5.89 -9.48 -3.81
N VAL A 396 4.71 -9.92 -3.36
CA VAL A 396 4.56 -10.81 -2.20
C VAL A 396 5.35 -12.12 -2.37
N ASN A 397 5.46 -12.63 -3.59
CA ASN A 397 6.23 -13.83 -3.89
C ASN A 397 7.76 -13.65 -3.80
N GLU A 398 8.24 -12.42 -3.73
CA GLU A 398 9.67 -12.06 -3.59
C GLU A 398 10.03 -11.68 -2.13
N TYR A 399 9.08 -11.66 -1.19
CA TYR A 399 9.36 -11.33 0.21
C TYR A 399 10.32 -12.35 0.85
N SER A 400 11.33 -11.84 1.57
CA SER A 400 12.25 -12.68 2.33
C SER A 400 11.50 -13.50 3.39
N GLN A 401 11.82 -14.79 3.43
CA GLN A 401 11.29 -15.75 4.40
C GLN A 401 12.23 -15.96 5.60
N ARG A 402 13.26 -15.10 5.75
CA ARG A 402 14.22 -15.24 6.86
C ARG A 402 13.49 -15.05 8.19
N PRO A 403 13.45 -16.07 9.07
CA PRO A 403 12.80 -15.95 10.37
C PRO A 403 13.60 -15.05 11.31
N LEU A 404 12.95 -14.61 12.37
CA LEU A 404 13.56 -13.87 13.47
C LEU A 404 14.54 -14.78 14.25
N PRO A 405 15.55 -14.23 14.95
CA PRO A 405 15.84 -12.80 15.20
C PRO A 405 16.73 -12.15 14.13
N ASP A 406 16.92 -12.77 12.98
CA ASP A 406 17.83 -12.26 11.95
C ASP A 406 17.13 -11.71 10.68
N GLY A 407 15.83 -11.93 10.53
CA GLY A 407 15.04 -11.47 9.38
C GLY A 407 13.86 -10.57 9.74
N LEU A 408 13.02 -10.26 8.77
CA LEU A 408 11.85 -9.38 8.97
C LEU A 408 10.64 -10.11 9.58
N GLY A 409 10.76 -11.42 9.81
CA GLY A 409 9.66 -12.31 10.13
C GLY A 409 9.14 -13.02 8.87
N ALA A 410 8.71 -14.27 9.04
CA ALA A 410 8.08 -15.03 7.96
C ALA A 410 6.75 -14.35 7.58
N TYR A 411 6.55 -14.13 6.29
CA TYR A 411 5.28 -13.57 5.80
C TYR A 411 4.20 -14.65 5.84
N ASP A 412 3.19 -14.47 6.68
CA ASP A 412 2.05 -15.38 6.77
C ASP A 412 0.72 -14.67 6.47
N PRO A 413 0.23 -14.74 5.22
CA PRO A 413 -1.01 -14.09 4.84
C PRO A 413 -2.24 -14.73 5.50
N SER A 414 -2.12 -15.95 6.04
CA SER A 414 -3.20 -16.61 6.78
C SER A 414 -3.31 -16.11 8.23
N ASN A 415 -2.26 -15.47 8.73
CA ASN A 415 -2.08 -15.02 10.11
C ASN A 415 -1.85 -13.50 10.22
N GLY A 416 -2.62 -12.71 9.46
CA GLY A 416 -2.67 -11.25 9.65
C GLY A 416 -1.73 -10.45 8.76
N ASP A 417 -0.74 -11.05 8.12
CA ASP A 417 0.24 -10.30 7.28
C ASP A 417 -0.30 -9.91 5.90
N SER A 418 -1.55 -10.26 5.61
CA SER A 418 -2.14 -10.24 4.27
C SER A 418 -2.15 -8.90 3.52
N ASP A 419 -1.81 -7.78 4.17
CA ASP A 419 -1.68 -6.43 3.59
C ASP A 419 -0.33 -5.76 3.92
N GLN A 420 0.66 -6.56 4.34
CA GLN A 420 2.02 -6.09 4.58
C GLN A 420 2.67 -5.63 3.27
N VAL A 421 3.36 -4.49 3.32
CA VAL A 421 4.10 -3.94 2.18
C VAL A 421 5.58 -3.93 2.51
N ARG A 422 6.38 -4.60 1.67
CA ARG A 422 7.85 -4.58 1.76
C ARG A 422 8.46 -3.94 0.52
N GLY A 423 9.67 -3.43 0.68
CA GLY A 423 10.46 -2.93 -0.43
C GLY A 423 11.94 -2.92 -0.11
N VAL A 424 12.74 -2.85 -1.17
CA VAL A 424 14.19 -2.72 -1.09
C VAL A 424 14.53 -1.24 -1.03
N PHE A 425 15.32 -0.83 -0.04
CA PHE A 425 15.72 0.55 0.08
C PHE A 425 16.72 0.91 -1.02
N VAL A 426 16.48 2.04 -1.70
CA VAL A 426 17.33 2.54 -2.79
C VAL A 426 18.24 3.67 -2.28
N GLY A 427 17.66 4.61 -1.53
CA GLY A 427 18.38 5.78 -1.05
C GLY A 427 17.45 6.82 -0.45
N TYR A 428 18.03 7.86 0.15
CA TYR A 428 17.28 8.98 0.68
C TYR A 428 17.13 10.08 -0.38
N LEU A 429 15.91 10.62 -0.51
CA LEU A 429 15.71 11.93 -1.12
C LEU A 429 16.03 13.03 -0.09
N VAL A 430 15.60 12.81 1.16
CA VAL A 430 15.99 13.61 2.33
C VAL A 430 16.19 12.67 3.51
N LYS A 431 17.43 12.55 4.01
CA LYS A 431 17.72 11.78 5.23
C LYS A 431 17.22 12.58 6.45
N PRO A 432 16.52 11.94 7.40
CA PRO A 432 16.18 12.59 8.67
C PRO A 432 17.46 13.02 9.40
N SER A 433 17.41 14.21 9.98
CA SER A 433 18.50 14.81 10.77
C SER A 433 18.50 14.36 12.21
#